data_AF-A0AA37SS41-F1
#
_entry.id   AF-A0AA37SS41-F1
#
_cell.length_a   1.000
_cell.length_b   1.000
_cell.length_c   1.000
_cell.angle_alpha   90.00
_cell.angle_beta   90.00
_cell.angle_gamma   90.00
#
_symmetry.space_group_name_H-M   'P 1'
#
loop_
_entity.id
_entity.type
_entity.pdbx_description
1 polymer ?
#
loop_
_entity_poly.entity_id
_entity_poly.type
_entity_poly.pdbx_seq_one_letter_code
_entity_poly.pdbx_strand_id
1 'polypeptide(L)'
;MKKISILLIALSFFFVGEVKSQAFDVSMLDKAMGLLDKGNSKESSKVLGNAMSLLTKNTQASSGDFASKIIGQAGNLMKMMPALEAGTANIPGIQKIIQTIKTLYGAMQLNQMVKGGNLLGNTSSLLSNVNLLKSGMSMFEGGKSVDKITKSLDKVIKKAPKLDKTGWGAKMAQKAISKKLGTSLTLLNGLI
;
A
#
# COMPACT_ATOMS: atom_id res chain seq x y z
N MET A 1 -25.27 -25.63 -65.23
CA MET A 1 -23.83 -25.39 -64.97
C MET A 1 -23.70 -24.37 -63.86
N LYS A 2 -22.95 -24.71 -62.80
CA LYS A 2 -22.15 -23.85 -61.89
C LYS A 2 -22.87 -22.67 -61.19
N LYS A 3 -22.73 -22.38 -59.90
CA LYS A 3 -22.09 -22.92 -58.68
C LYS A 3 -22.23 -21.75 -57.68
N ILE A 4 -22.52 -22.02 -56.39
CA ILE A 4 -21.83 -21.41 -55.21
C ILE A 4 -22.05 -19.89 -55.00
N SER A 5 -22.32 -19.31 -53.83
CA SER A 5 -22.50 -19.81 -52.47
C SER A 5 -23.08 -18.68 -51.63
N ILE A 6 -23.78 -19.09 -50.57
CA ILE A 6 -24.15 -18.31 -49.40
C ILE A 6 -22.89 -17.69 -48.79
N LEU A 7 -22.91 -16.38 -48.51
CA LEU A 7 -21.94 -15.75 -47.60
C LEU A 7 -22.68 -14.90 -46.56
N LEU A 8 -23.12 -15.57 -45.50
CA LEU A 8 -23.43 -14.96 -44.22
C LEU A 8 -22.07 -14.74 -43.53
N ILE A 9 -21.62 -13.49 -43.38
CA ILE A 9 -20.55 -13.16 -42.45
C ILE A 9 -21.16 -12.27 -41.37
N ALA A 10 -21.45 -12.92 -40.24
CA ALA A 10 -21.81 -12.27 -39.01
C ALA A 10 -20.65 -11.37 -38.57
N LEU A 11 -20.95 -10.08 -38.46
CA LEU A 11 -20.07 -9.08 -37.86
C LEU A 11 -20.06 -9.32 -36.34
N SER A 12 -19.18 -10.20 -35.87
CA SER A 12 -18.88 -10.30 -34.45
C SER A 12 -18.02 -9.10 -34.05
N PHE A 13 -18.68 -8.04 -33.59
CA PHE A 13 -18.06 -7.02 -32.76
C PHE A 13 -17.47 -7.69 -31.53
N PHE A 14 -16.17 -7.97 -31.56
CA PHE A 14 -15.38 -8.17 -30.36
C PHE A 14 -15.37 -6.82 -29.62
N PHE A 15 -16.32 -6.66 -28.69
CA PHE A 15 -16.12 -5.76 -27.56
C PHE A 15 -14.96 -6.34 -26.74
N VAL A 16 -13.73 -5.98 -27.11
CA VAL A 16 -12.59 -6.03 -26.20
C VAL A 16 -12.88 -4.96 -25.16
N GLY A 17 -13.67 -5.32 -24.15
CA GLY A 17 -13.78 -4.52 -22.94
C GLY A 17 -12.36 -4.37 -22.39
N GLU A 18 -11.87 -3.13 -22.37
CA GLU A 18 -10.65 -2.82 -21.64
C GLU A 18 -10.85 -3.28 -20.20
N VAL A 19 -10.23 -4.41 -19.84
CA VAL A 19 -10.09 -4.80 -18.44
C VAL A 19 -9.17 -3.75 -17.84
N LYS A 20 -9.76 -2.68 -17.28
CA LYS A 20 -9.03 -1.78 -16.40
C LYS A 20 -8.58 -2.64 -15.22
N SER A 21 -7.31 -3.04 -15.24
CA SER A 21 -6.67 -3.73 -14.12
C SER A 21 -6.90 -2.86 -12.89
N GLN A 22 -7.77 -3.32 -11.99
CA GLN A 22 -8.03 -2.58 -10.75
C GLN A 22 -6.76 -2.67 -9.91
N ALA A 23 -6.07 -1.55 -9.73
CA ALA A 23 -4.91 -1.49 -8.85
C ALA A 23 -5.36 -1.48 -7.39
N PHE A 24 -4.53 -2.01 -6.51
CA PHE A 24 -4.71 -1.84 -5.06
C PHE A 24 -4.66 -0.35 -4.69
N ASP A 25 -5.61 0.07 -3.85
CA ASP A 25 -5.64 1.37 -3.19
C ASP A 25 -5.75 1.15 -1.68
N VAL A 26 -4.93 1.88 -0.92
CA VAL A 26 -4.95 1.86 0.55
C VAL A 26 -6.32 2.26 1.12
N SER A 27 -7.10 3.06 0.40
CA SER A 27 -8.47 3.44 0.78
C SER A 27 -9.41 2.24 0.91
N MET A 28 -9.12 1.12 0.25
CA MET A 28 -9.87 -0.13 0.42
C MET A 28 -9.71 -0.69 1.83
N LEU A 29 -8.53 -0.52 2.44
CA LEU A 29 -8.28 -0.89 3.82
C LEU A 29 -9.01 0.05 4.79
N ASP A 30 -9.05 1.35 4.48
CA ASP A 30 -9.81 2.33 5.28
C ASP A 30 -11.31 2.04 5.24
N LYS A 31 -11.84 1.69 4.06
CA LYS A 31 -13.23 1.26 3.90
C LYS A 31 -13.53 0.01 4.73
N ALA A 32 -12.65 -0.98 4.71
CA ALA A 32 -12.80 -2.19 5.53
C ALA A 32 -12.83 -1.86 7.02
N MET A 33 -11.87 -1.06 7.52
CA MET A 33 -11.87 -0.62 8.92
C MET A 33 -13.17 0.08 9.31
N GLY A 34 -13.66 1.01 8.49
CA GLY A 34 -14.91 1.71 8.75
C GLY A 34 -16.15 0.79 8.73
N LEU A 35 -16.10 -0.35 8.04
CA LEU A 35 -17.15 -1.37 8.10
C LEU A 35 -17.05 -2.19 9.39
N LEU A 36 -15.85 -2.55 9.83
CA LEU A 36 -15.61 -3.23 11.11
C LEU A 36 -16.09 -2.37 12.28
N ASP A 37 -15.79 -1.07 12.27
CA ASP A 37 -16.23 -0.12 13.32
C ASP A 37 -17.76 0.00 13.40
N LYS A 38 -18.45 -0.25 12.29
CA LYS A 38 -19.92 -0.27 12.20
C LYS A 38 -20.52 -1.66 12.48
N GLY A 39 -19.71 -2.64 12.85
CA GLY A 39 -20.14 -4.03 13.07
C GLY A 39 -20.50 -4.80 11.79
N ASN A 40 -20.18 -4.27 10.60
CA ASN A 40 -20.48 -4.89 9.33
C ASN A 40 -19.35 -5.82 8.87
N SER A 41 -19.14 -6.89 9.63
CA SER A 41 -18.04 -7.85 9.43
C SER A 41 -18.11 -8.57 8.08
N LYS A 42 -19.31 -8.94 7.61
CA LYS A 42 -19.50 -9.63 6.32
C LYS A 42 -19.09 -8.76 5.13
N GLU A 43 -19.54 -7.51 5.09
CA GLU A 43 -19.16 -6.59 4.01
C GLU A 43 -17.67 -6.21 4.12
N SER A 44 -17.15 -6.06 5.35
CA SER A 44 -15.71 -5.87 5.55
C SER A 44 -14.91 -7.05 4.99
N SER A 45 -15.36 -8.29 5.20
CA SER A 45 -14.69 -9.49 4.67
C SER A 45 -14.58 -9.42 3.15
N LYS A 46 -15.67 -9.09 2.44
CA LYS A 46 -15.63 -8.93 0.97
C LYS A 46 -14.63 -7.87 0.51
N VAL A 47 -14.65 -6.70 1.15
CA VAL A 47 -13.71 -5.60 0.83
C VAL A 47 -12.27 -6.03 1.07
N LEU A 48 -11.98 -6.69 2.20
CA LEU A 48 -10.65 -7.20 2.51
C LEU A 48 -10.19 -8.28 1.55
N GLY A 49 -11.07 -9.18 1.12
CA GLY A 49 -10.74 -10.22 0.15
C GLY A 49 -10.26 -9.65 -1.18
N ASN A 50 -11.02 -8.67 -1.69
CA ASN A 50 -10.63 -7.97 -2.90
C ASN A 50 -9.31 -7.20 -2.68
N ALA A 51 -9.21 -6.44 -1.59
CA ALA A 51 -8.01 -5.68 -1.26
C ALA A 51 -6.76 -6.57 -1.16
N MET A 52 -6.83 -7.73 -0.52
CA MET A 52 -5.69 -8.66 -0.38
C MET A 52 -5.29 -9.30 -1.71
N SER A 53 -6.26 -9.62 -2.58
CA SER A 53 -5.97 -10.13 -3.91
C SER A 53 -5.21 -9.11 -4.75
N LEU A 54 -5.70 -7.86 -4.79
CA LEU A 54 -5.06 -6.78 -5.52
C LEU A 54 -3.70 -6.40 -4.92
N LEU A 55 -3.61 -6.34 -3.59
CA LEU A 55 -2.37 -6.05 -2.88
C LEU A 55 -1.30 -7.09 -3.19
N THR A 56 -1.66 -8.38 -3.17
CA THR A 56 -0.72 -9.46 -3.47
C THR A 56 -0.19 -9.34 -4.90
N LYS A 57 -1.07 -9.08 -5.89
CA LYS A 57 -0.66 -8.85 -7.28
C LYS A 57 0.28 -7.64 -7.41
N ASN A 58 -0.08 -6.52 -6.80
CA ASN A 58 0.74 -5.29 -6.85
C ASN A 58 2.09 -5.46 -6.13
N THR A 59 2.12 -6.25 -5.06
CA THR A 59 3.31 -6.46 -4.23
C THR A 59 4.26 -7.50 -4.83
N GLN A 60 3.75 -8.50 -5.56
CA GLN A 60 4.58 -9.49 -6.26
C GLN A 60 5.47 -8.87 -7.34
N ALA A 61 5.06 -7.74 -7.92
CA ALA A 61 5.89 -6.97 -8.85
C ALA A 61 7.04 -6.21 -8.16
N SER A 62 7.07 -6.17 -6.82
CA SER A 62 8.04 -5.44 -6.01
C SER A 62 8.99 -6.41 -5.30
N SER A 63 10.29 -6.13 -5.34
CA SER A 63 11.31 -6.93 -4.62
C SER A 63 11.73 -6.27 -3.30
N GLY A 64 11.89 -7.08 -2.25
CA GLY A 64 12.48 -6.68 -0.96
C GLY A 64 11.66 -7.04 0.28
N ASP A 65 12.25 -6.85 1.45
CA ASP A 65 11.74 -7.35 2.74
C ASP A 65 10.32 -6.91 3.07
N PHE A 66 9.96 -5.66 2.77
CA PHE A 66 8.60 -5.16 2.99
C PHE A 66 7.56 -5.89 2.14
N ALA A 67 7.89 -6.25 0.89
CA ALA A 67 6.98 -6.98 0.02
C ALA A 67 6.66 -8.37 0.60
N SER A 68 7.69 -9.10 1.05
CA SER A 68 7.52 -10.40 1.69
C SER A 68 6.69 -10.30 2.98
N LYS A 69 6.93 -9.28 3.82
CA LYS A 69 6.15 -9.04 5.04
C LYS A 69 4.70 -8.70 4.73
N ILE A 70 4.42 -7.89 3.70
CA ILE A 70 3.06 -7.58 3.24
C ILE A 70 2.34 -8.86 2.83
N ILE A 71 2.97 -9.70 1.99
CA ILE A 71 2.39 -10.96 1.52
C ILE A 71 2.07 -11.88 2.71
N GLY A 72 2.98 -11.97 3.69
CA GLY A 72 2.74 -12.74 4.92
C GLY A 72 1.53 -12.24 5.72
N GLN A 73 1.43 -10.92 5.93
CA GLN A 73 0.28 -10.33 6.65
C GLN A 73 -1.03 -10.46 5.87
N ALA A 74 -0.99 -10.28 4.55
CA ALA A 74 -2.16 -10.50 3.69
C ALA A 74 -2.63 -11.95 3.75
N GLY A 75 -1.70 -12.92 3.74
CA GLY A 75 -2.01 -14.33 3.94
C GLY A 75 -2.65 -14.62 5.30
N ASN A 76 -2.14 -14.02 6.37
CA ASN A 76 -2.73 -14.15 7.71
C ASN A 76 -4.15 -13.57 7.75
N LEU A 77 -4.36 -12.41 7.14
CA LEU A 77 -5.68 -11.78 7.08
C LEU A 77 -6.68 -12.62 6.29
N MET A 78 -6.26 -13.19 5.15
CA MET A 78 -7.09 -14.10 4.34
C MET A 78 -7.56 -15.32 5.15
N LYS A 79 -6.70 -15.89 6.00
CA LYS A 79 -7.06 -17.01 6.89
C LYS A 79 -8.11 -16.64 7.94
N MET A 80 -8.23 -15.35 8.29
CA MET A 80 -9.21 -14.87 9.27
C MET A 80 -10.55 -14.50 8.62
N MET A 81 -10.63 -14.43 7.29
CA MET A 81 -11.85 -14.03 6.57
C MET A 81 -13.06 -14.91 6.84
N PRO A 82 -12.96 -16.25 6.96
CA PRO A 82 -14.13 -17.08 7.27
C PRO A 82 -14.73 -16.74 8.63
N ALA A 83 -13.90 -16.52 9.65
CA ALA A 83 -14.35 -16.09 10.97
C ALA A 83 -14.94 -14.67 10.94
N LEU A 84 -14.37 -13.79 10.11
CA LEU A 84 -14.88 -12.43 9.96
C LEU A 84 -16.27 -12.44 9.28
N GLU A 85 -16.44 -13.24 8.24
CA GLU A 85 -17.73 -13.43 7.56
C GLU A 85 -18.78 -14.07 8.47
N ALA A 86 -18.38 -15.00 9.33
CA ALA A 86 -19.22 -15.61 10.36
C ALA A 86 -19.51 -14.66 11.55
N GLY A 87 -18.88 -13.48 11.61
CA GLY A 87 -19.05 -12.53 12.71
C GLY A 87 -18.39 -12.95 14.03
N THR A 88 -17.52 -13.97 14.01
CA THR A 88 -16.86 -14.53 15.20
C THR A 88 -15.39 -14.15 15.31
N ALA A 89 -14.87 -13.35 14.38
CA ALA A 89 -13.48 -12.96 14.38
C ALA A 89 -13.11 -11.99 15.53
N ASN A 90 -11.85 -12.07 15.95
CA ASN A 90 -11.21 -11.06 16.78
C ASN A 90 -11.01 -9.76 15.97
N ILE A 91 -11.99 -8.86 16.03
CA ILE A 91 -12.00 -7.58 15.30
C ILE A 91 -10.78 -6.71 15.65
N PRO A 92 -10.41 -6.50 16.94
CA PRO A 92 -9.18 -5.78 17.27
C PRO A 92 -7.92 -6.39 16.65
N GLY A 93 -7.83 -7.73 16.60
CA GLY A 93 -6.73 -8.45 15.96
C GLY A 93 -6.67 -8.19 14.44
N ILE A 94 -7.82 -8.21 13.78
CA ILE A 94 -7.94 -7.91 12.34
C ILE A 94 -7.56 -6.47 12.04
N GLN A 95 -8.08 -5.50 12.81
CA GLN A 95 -7.73 -4.08 12.67
C GLN A 95 -6.22 -3.87 12.85
N LYS A 96 -5.59 -4.60 13.78
CA LYS A 96 -4.14 -4.55 13.98
C LYS A 96 -3.37 -5.05 12.75
N ILE A 97 -3.81 -6.14 12.13
CA ILE A 97 -3.20 -6.65 10.89
C ILE A 97 -3.39 -5.64 9.74
N ILE A 98 -4.60 -5.08 9.58
CA ILE A 98 -4.88 -4.08 8.54
C ILE A 98 -3.93 -2.87 8.66
N GLN A 99 -3.80 -2.32 9.87
CA GLN A 99 -2.93 -1.17 10.08
C GLN A 99 -1.43 -1.53 9.92
N THR A 100 -1.04 -2.76 10.26
CA THR A 100 0.31 -3.29 9.96
C THR A 100 0.56 -3.35 8.45
N ILE A 101 -0.41 -3.84 7.67
CA ILE A 101 -0.33 -3.86 6.20
C ILE A 101 -0.21 -2.44 5.64
N LYS A 102 -1.02 -1.48 6.10
CA LYS A 102 -0.92 -0.06 5.69
C LYS A 102 0.47 0.51 5.96
N THR A 103 1.03 0.20 7.13
CA THR A 103 2.37 0.63 7.54
C THR A 103 3.44 0.07 6.60
N LEU A 104 3.41 -1.25 6.36
CA LEU A 104 4.36 -1.93 5.48
C LEU A 104 4.23 -1.46 4.04
N TYR A 105 3.00 -1.21 3.55
CA TYR A 105 2.76 -0.67 2.22
C TYR A 105 3.35 0.74 2.07
N GLY A 106 3.09 1.63 3.03
CA GLY A 106 3.72 2.96 3.04
C GLY A 106 5.25 2.88 3.08
N ALA A 107 5.81 1.98 3.89
CA ALA A 107 7.25 1.72 3.93
C ALA A 107 7.80 1.23 2.59
N MET A 108 7.11 0.30 1.92
CA MET A 108 7.46 -0.21 0.61
C MET A 108 7.48 0.89 -0.44
N GLN A 109 6.43 1.72 -0.50
CA GLN A 109 6.34 2.86 -1.43
C GLN A 109 7.48 3.86 -1.20
N LEU A 110 7.77 4.20 0.07
CA LEU A 110 8.91 5.08 0.41
C LEU A 110 10.25 4.46 0.00
N ASN A 111 10.43 3.16 0.23
CA ASN A 111 11.64 2.44 -0.18
C ASN A 111 11.84 2.51 -1.70
N GLN A 112 10.76 2.36 -2.48
CA GLN A 112 10.79 2.49 -3.94
C GLN A 112 11.12 3.92 -4.38
N MET A 113 10.53 4.94 -3.75
CA MET A 113 10.87 6.34 -4.05
C MET A 113 12.34 6.66 -3.76
N VAL A 114 12.87 6.14 -2.64
CA VAL A 114 14.28 6.36 -2.25
C VAL A 114 15.23 5.62 -3.20
N LYS A 115 14.98 4.34 -3.50
CA LYS A 115 15.83 3.53 -4.38
C LYS A 115 15.75 3.98 -5.84
N GLY A 116 14.55 4.37 -6.30
CA GLY A 116 14.31 4.84 -7.66
C GLY A 116 14.76 6.28 -7.91
N GLY A 117 15.12 7.04 -6.87
CA GLY A 117 15.51 8.45 -7.01
C GLY A 117 14.34 9.40 -7.32
N ASN A 118 13.09 8.94 -7.21
CA ASN A 118 11.88 9.62 -7.66
C ASN A 118 11.25 10.53 -6.59
N LEU A 119 12.07 11.20 -5.77
CA LEU A 119 11.56 12.08 -4.71
C LEU A 119 11.26 13.50 -5.22
N LEU A 120 11.99 13.98 -6.23
CA LEU A 120 11.75 15.32 -6.78
C LEU A 120 10.37 15.40 -7.44
N GLY A 121 9.65 16.49 -7.18
CA GLY A 121 8.29 16.71 -7.68
C GLY A 121 7.23 15.73 -7.17
N ASN A 122 7.58 14.82 -6.25
CA ASN A 122 6.68 13.79 -5.72
C ASN A 122 6.30 14.06 -4.24
N THR A 123 6.27 15.32 -3.83
CA THR A 123 6.04 15.72 -2.43
C THR A 123 4.72 15.20 -1.88
N SER A 124 3.63 15.26 -2.66
CA SER A 124 2.32 14.75 -2.22
C SER A 124 2.35 13.26 -1.92
N SER A 125 2.87 12.46 -2.86
CA SER A 125 3.02 11.01 -2.70
C SER A 125 3.96 10.67 -1.54
N LEU A 126 5.07 11.41 -1.39
CA LEU A 126 5.98 11.27 -0.26
C LEU A 126 5.27 11.51 1.08
N LEU A 127 4.57 12.64 1.21
CA LEU A 127 3.87 13.02 2.44
C LEU A 127 2.77 12.02 2.79
N SER A 128 2.01 11.57 1.80
CA SER A 128 0.98 10.53 1.98
C SER A 128 1.59 9.26 2.58
N ASN A 129 2.67 8.73 1.97
CA ASN A 129 3.30 7.51 2.47
C ASN A 129 4.02 7.70 3.82
N VAL A 130 4.61 8.87 4.08
CA VAL A 130 5.19 9.20 5.39
C VAL A 130 4.11 9.27 6.47
N ASN A 131 2.95 9.85 6.17
CA ASN A 131 1.83 9.93 7.10
C ASN A 131 1.22 8.55 7.35
N LEU A 132 1.07 7.72 6.32
CA LEU A 132 0.67 6.32 6.48
C LEU A 132 1.62 5.60 7.43
N LEU A 133 2.93 5.71 7.19
CA LEU A 133 3.94 5.09 8.04
C LEU A 133 3.86 5.62 9.49
N LYS A 134 3.76 6.93 9.66
CA LYS A 134 3.65 7.58 10.98
C LYS A 134 2.40 7.15 11.73
N SER A 135 1.26 6.99 11.05
CA SER A 135 0.02 6.48 11.65
C SER A 135 0.14 5.03 12.12
N GLY A 136 0.99 4.25 11.46
CA GLY A 136 1.35 2.90 11.86
C GLY A 136 2.25 2.83 13.09
N MET A 137 3.07 3.85 13.29
CA MET A 137 4.09 3.85 14.35
C MET A 137 3.49 3.77 15.76
N SER A 138 2.27 4.27 15.97
CA SER A 138 1.60 4.22 17.28
C SER A 138 1.23 2.81 17.73
N MET A 139 1.25 1.84 16.82
CA MET A 139 0.93 0.45 17.13
C MET A 139 2.11 -0.34 17.66
N PHE A 140 3.33 0.13 17.36
CA PHE A 140 4.53 -0.47 17.91
C PHE A 140 4.74 0.13 19.28
N GLU A 141 4.88 -0.72 20.29
CA GLU A 141 5.09 -0.28 21.67
C GLU A 141 6.26 0.72 21.71
N GLY A 142 6.03 1.83 22.42
CA GLY A 142 6.95 2.96 22.47
C GLY A 142 8.37 2.53 22.82
N GLY A 143 9.36 3.16 22.18
CA GLY A 143 10.75 2.79 22.39
C GLY A 143 11.71 3.64 21.57
N LYS A 144 13.00 3.54 21.88
CA LYS A 144 14.06 4.37 21.27
C LYS A 144 14.07 4.28 19.74
N SER A 145 13.72 3.13 19.15
CA SER A 145 13.64 2.96 17.69
C SER A 145 12.41 3.65 17.10
N VAL A 146 11.24 3.49 17.71
CA VAL A 146 10.00 4.17 17.30
C VAL A 146 10.18 5.70 17.36
N ASP A 147 10.77 6.21 18.44
CA ASP A 147 11.05 7.65 18.58
C ASP A 147 11.99 8.18 17.50
N LYS A 148 13.04 7.41 17.17
CA LYS A 148 14.00 7.79 16.13
C LYS A 148 13.35 7.79 14.74
N ILE A 149 12.49 6.82 14.45
CA ILE A 149 11.72 6.75 13.22
C ILE A 149 10.81 7.98 13.15
N THR A 150 9.94 8.19 14.14
CA THR A 150 8.99 9.32 14.17
C THR A 150 9.68 10.68 14.03
N LYS A 151 10.76 10.94 14.79
CA LYS A 151 11.55 12.18 14.66
C LYS A 151 12.17 12.34 13.27
N SER A 152 12.54 11.24 12.62
CA SER A 152 13.08 11.28 11.25
C SER A 152 11.99 11.57 10.24
N LEU A 153 10.81 10.96 10.38
CA LEU A 153 9.64 11.24 9.55
C LEU A 153 9.19 12.70 9.68
N ASP A 154 9.18 13.26 10.89
CA ASP A 154 8.86 14.69 11.09
C ASP A 154 9.83 15.62 10.36
N LYS A 155 11.12 15.26 10.33
CA LYS A 155 12.13 16.01 9.57
C LYS A 155 11.92 15.87 8.05
N VAL A 156 11.46 14.71 7.59
CA VAL A 156 11.09 14.50 6.19
C VAL A 156 9.90 15.39 5.84
N ILE A 157 8.81 15.36 6.62
CA ILE A 157 7.62 16.21 6.42
C ILE A 157 8.02 17.68 6.32
N LYS A 158 8.83 18.18 7.26
CA LYS A 158 9.29 19.58 7.27
C LYS A 158 10.14 19.97 6.06
N LYS A 159 10.85 19.02 5.44
CA LYS A 159 11.72 19.25 4.29
C LYS A 159 11.06 18.95 2.95
N ALA A 160 9.99 18.16 2.93
CA ALA A 160 9.32 17.70 1.72
C ALA A 160 8.92 18.85 0.78
N PRO A 161 8.39 20.00 1.24
CA PRO A 161 8.07 21.13 0.35
C PRO A 161 9.26 21.69 -0.43
N LYS A 162 10.50 21.37 -0.04
CA LYS A 162 11.71 21.78 -0.78
C LYS A 162 11.98 20.87 -2.00
N LEU A 163 11.31 19.73 -2.14
CA LEU A 163 11.45 18.81 -3.27
C LEU A 163 10.71 19.28 -4.53
N ASP A 164 9.70 20.14 -4.36
CA ASP A 164 8.98 20.76 -5.49
C ASP A 164 9.70 22.00 -6.03
N LYS A 165 10.75 22.46 -5.31
CA LYS A 165 11.63 23.50 -5.82
C LYS A 165 12.56 22.92 -6.89
N THR A 166 13.14 23.80 -7.70
CA THR A 166 14.17 23.42 -8.67
C THR A 166 15.57 23.75 -8.15
N GLY A 167 16.60 23.21 -8.82
CA GLY A 167 18.00 23.57 -8.56
C GLY A 167 18.66 22.87 -7.36
N TRP A 168 19.77 23.44 -6.91
CA TRP A 168 20.67 22.82 -5.92
C TRP A 168 19.98 22.55 -4.57
N GLY A 169 19.11 23.46 -4.12
CA GLY A 169 18.36 23.30 -2.87
C GLY A 169 17.45 22.05 -2.86
N ALA A 170 16.83 21.74 -3.99
CA ALA A 170 15.97 20.57 -4.15
C ALA A 170 16.77 19.26 -4.13
N LYS A 171 17.92 19.23 -4.84
CA LYS A 171 18.85 18.08 -4.81
C LYS A 171 19.38 17.80 -3.41
N MET A 172 19.70 18.85 -2.64
CA MET A 172 20.15 18.72 -1.25
C MET A 172 19.01 18.25 -0.33
N ALA A 173 17.78 18.74 -0.55
CA ALA A 173 16.60 18.25 0.16
C ALA A 173 16.34 16.76 -0.13
N GLN A 174 16.41 16.35 -1.40
CA GLN A 174 16.32 14.95 -1.83
C GLN A 174 17.35 14.09 -1.11
N LYS A 175 18.64 14.44 -1.17
CA LYS A 175 19.71 13.68 -0.50
C LYS A 175 19.47 13.55 1.01
N ALA A 176 19.05 14.63 1.67
CA ALA A 176 18.76 14.62 3.09
C ALA A 176 17.54 13.74 3.43
N ILE A 177 16.48 13.82 2.64
CA ILE A 177 15.25 13.04 2.80
C ILE A 177 15.54 11.55 2.54
N SER A 178 16.22 11.21 1.43
CA SER A 178 16.64 9.85 1.11
C SER A 178 17.43 9.22 2.26
N LYS A 179 18.39 9.95 2.85
CA LYS A 179 19.17 9.44 3.99
C LYS A 179 18.29 9.18 5.22
N LYS A 180 17.37 10.10 5.54
CA LYS A 180 16.48 9.95 6.70
C LYS A 180 15.45 8.83 6.52
N LEU A 181 14.87 8.73 5.33
CA LEU A 181 13.97 7.63 4.99
C LEU A 181 14.71 6.31 5.00
N GLY A 182 15.88 6.20 4.37
CA GLY A 182 16.69 4.98 4.37
C GLY A 182 16.97 4.47 5.79
N THR A 183 17.45 5.33 6.69
CA THR A 183 17.65 4.97 8.10
C THR A 183 16.34 4.54 8.78
N SER A 184 15.25 5.27 8.55
CA SER A 184 13.96 4.97 9.18
C SER A 184 13.39 3.63 8.72
N LEU A 185 13.50 3.34 7.43
CA LEU A 185 13.04 2.10 6.81
C LEU A 185 13.88 0.90 7.27
N THR A 186 15.20 1.05 7.39
CA THR A 186 16.06 -0.01 7.97
C THR A 186 15.68 -0.29 9.42
N LEU A 187 15.46 0.74 10.24
CA LEU A 187 15.04 0.57 11.63
C LEU A 187 13.66 -0.09 11.74
N LEU A 188 12.71 0.32 10.89
CA LEU A 188 11.38 -0.27 10.82
C LEU A 188 11.45 -1.75 10.44
N ASN A 189 12.27 -2.10 9.45
CA ASN A 189 12.42 -3.48 9.00
C ASN A 189 13.05 -4.39 10.05
N GLY A 190 13.85 -3.85 10.98
CA GLY A 190 14.37 -4.60 12.13
C GLY A 190 13.41 -4.67 13.32
N LEU A 191 12.34 -3.86 13.31
CA LEU A 191 11.33 -3.82 14.36
C LEU A 191 10.14 -4.74 14.06
N ILE A 192 9.85 -4.96 12.78
CA ILE A 192 8.80 -5.86 12.25
C ILE A 192 9.48 -7.12 11.72
#